data_AF-A0A7W1ERS4-F1
#
_entry.id   AF-A0A7W1ERS4-F1
#
_cell.length_a   1.000
_cell.length_b   1.000
_cell.length_c   1.000
_cell.angle_alpha   90.00
_cell.angle_beta   90.00
_cell.angle_gamma   90.00
#
_symmetry.space_group_name_H-M   'P 1'
#
loop_
_entity.id
_entity.type
_entity.pdbx_description
1 polymer ?
#
loop_
_entity_poly.entity_id
_entity_poly.type
_entity_poly.pdbx_seq_one_letter_code
_entity_poly.pdbx_strand_id
1 'polypeptide(L)'
;MKKYKSLLDVILLLGLGVITLLALAPHTIIMPTSLQMLLLAVVIVLISGFLIFLWREQPNDERELQNQALASRWAYLVGSVVLILALVYQSLKHGLDPAIPIALIAMIATKIIVQSYKDNQ
;
A
#
# COMPACT_ATOMS: atom_id res chain seq x y z
N MET A 1 2.63 -25.57 -4.59
CA MET A 1 1.72 -24.52 -4.06
C MET A 1 2.34 -23.12 -4.03
N LYS A 2 3.64 -22.96 -3.68
CA LYS A 2 4.38 -21.67 -3.73
C LYS A 2 4.23 -20.85 -5.01
N LYS A 3 4.30 -21.51 -6.17
CA LYS A 3 4.23 -20.85 -7.49
C LYS A 3 2.88 -20.17 -7.75
N TYR A 4 1.78 -20.75 -7.28
CA TYR A 4 0.43 -20.20 -7.43
C TYR A 4 0.21 -18.96 -6.55
N LYS A 5 0.75 -18.96 -5.31
CA LYS A 5 0.68 -17.79 -4.42
C LYS A 5 1.40 -16.58 -5.03
N SER A 6 2.63 -16.79 -5.49
CA SER A 6 3.41 -15.73 -6.17
C SER A 6 2.76 -15.23 -7.47
N LEU A 7 2.13 -16.11 -8.25
CA LEU A 7 1.37 -15.69 -9.44
C LEU A 7 0.13 -14.88 -9.07
N LEU A 8 -0.58 -15.25 -7.99
CA LEU A 8 -1.73 -14.49 -7.49
C LEU A 8 -1.32 -13.11 -6.98
N ASP A 9 -0.19 -12.98 -6.28
CA ASP A 9 0.31 -11.69 -5.81
C ASP A 9 0.66 -10.75 -6.97
N VAL A 10 1.28 -11.29 -8.04
CA VAL A 10 1.58 -10.52 -9.26
C VAL A 10 0.30 -10.10 -9.99
N ILE A 11 -0.70 -10.98 -10.10
CA ILE A 11 -1.99 -10.66 -10.71
C ILE A 11 -2.73 -9.59 -9.90
N LEU A 12 -2.72 -9.70 -8.57
CA LEU A 12 -3.32 -8.69 -7.67
C LEU A 12 -2.61 -7.35 -7.81
N LEU A 13 -1.27 -7.33 -7.86
CA LEU A 13 -0.50 -6.11 -8.05
C LEU A 13 -0.78 -5.45 -9.40
N LEU A 14 -0.84 -6.24 -10.48
CA LEU A 14 -1.21 -5.74 -11.80
C LEU A 14 -2.64 -5.21 -11.83
N GLY A 15 -3.59 -5.93 -11.22
CA GLY A 15 -4.98 -5.50 -11.11
C GLY A 15 -5.11 -4.19 -10.34
N LEU A 16 -4.49 -4.08 -9.18
CA LEU A 16 -4.46 -2.84 -8.38
C LEU A 16 -3.78 -1.69 -9.13
N GLY A 17 -2.66 -1.96 -9.81
CA GLY A 17 -1.95 -0.97 -10.60
C GLY A 17 -2.82 -0.40 -11.73
N VAL A 18 -3.46 -1.27 -12.50
CA VAL A 18 -4.36 -0.88 -13.61
C VAL A 18 -5.55 -0.09 -13.09
N ILE A 19 -6.18 -0.52 -12.00
CA ILE A 19 -7.35 0.16 -11.45
C ILE A 19 -6.96 1.52 -10.86
N THR A 20 -5.80 1.61 -10.20
CA THR A 20 -5.29 2.89 -9.67
C THR A 20 -4.97 3.87 -10.80
N LEU A 21 -4.36 3.39 -11.89
CA LEU A 21 -4.11 4.20 -13.09
C LEU A 21 -5.42 4.69 -13.74
N LEU A 22 -6.43 3.83 -13.82
CA LEU A 22 -7.76 4.19 -14.29
C LEU A 22 -8.44 5.20 -13.36
N ALA A 23 -8.24 5.12 -12.05
CA ALA A 23 -8.77 6.08 -11.08
C ALA A 23 -8.06 7.44 -11.13
N LEU A 24 -6.76 7.47 -11.45
CA LEU A 24 -5.96 8.70 -11.61
C LEU A 24 -6.08 9.33 -13.00
N ALA A 25 -6.66 8.63 -13.97
CA ALA A 25 -6.81 9.15 -15.33
C ALA A 25 -7.67 10.43 -15.33
N PRO A 26 -7.34 11.40 -16.20
CA PRO A 26 -7.96 12.73 -16.18
C PRO A 26 -9.48 12.63 -16.35
N HIS A 27 -10.21 13.39 -15.51
CA HIS A 27 -11.68 13.46 -15.49
C HIS A 27 -12.33 13.79 -16.84
N THR A 28 -11.56 14.26 -17.82
CA THR A 28 -12.02 14.50 -19.19
C THR A 28 -12.26 13.22 -20.01
N ILE A 29 -11.70 12.07 -19.60
CA ILE A 29 -11.82 10.79 -20.32
C ILE A 29 -12.81 9.85 -19.60
N ILE A 30 -13.02 10.02 -18.30
CA ILE A 30 -13.79 9.10 -17.45
C ILE A 30 -14.79 9.90 -16.60
N MET A 31 -16.00 10.13 -17.11
CA MET A 31 -17.18 10.29 -16.25
C MET A 31 -18.37 9.56 -16.88
N PRO A 32 -19.06 8.72 -16.08
CA PRO A 32 -19.91 9.20 -14.99
C PRO A 32 -19.41 8.83 -13.58
N THR A 33 -19.82 9.63 -12.60
CA THR A 33 -19.51 9.52 -11.15
C THR A 33 -19.82 8.14 -10.55
N SER A 34 -20.76 7.39 -11.12
CA SER A 34 -21.08 6.02 -10.71
C SER A 34 -19.95 5.02 -11.00
N LEU A 35 -19.23 5.17 -12.11
CA LEU A 35 -18.11 4.31 -12.47
C LEU A 35 -16.93 4.53 -11.52
N GLN A 36 -16.65 5.79 -11.15
CA GLN A 36 -15.60 6.12 -10.18
C GLN A 36 -15.90 5.50 -8.80
N MET A 37 -17.13 5.59 -8.33
CA MET A 37 -17.55 4.94 -7.08
C MET A 37 -17.41 3.42 -7.14
N LEU A 38 -17.78 2.80 -8.27
CA LEU A 38 -17.60 1.35 -8.48
C LEU A 38 -16.12 0.96 -8.46
N LEU A 39 -15.26 1.68 -9.18
CA LEU A 39 -13.82 1.42 -9.19
C LEU A 39 -13.23 1.56 -7.79
N LEU A 40 -13.60 2.60 -7.05
CA LEU A 40 -13.15 2.80 -5.67
C LEU A 40 -13.58 1.64 -4.76
N ALA A 41 -14.83 1.16 -4.89
CA ALA A 41 -15.29 -0.01 -4.17
C ALA A 41 -14.46 -1.27 -4.50
N VAL A 42 -14.16 -1.49 -5.79
CA VAL A 42 -13.31 -2.62 -6.22
C VAL A 42 -11.89 -2.51 -5.65
N VAL A 43 -11.29 -1.31 -5.66
CA VAL A 43 -9.97 -1.07 -5.05
C VAL A 43 -9.99 -1.43 -3.57
N ILE A 44 -11.01 -0.98 -2.82
CA ILE A 44 -11.13 -1.28 -1.39
C ILE A 44 -11.21 -2.79 -1.17
N VAL A 45 -12.03 -3.51 -1.94
CA VAL A 45 -12.15 -4.98 -1.83
C VAL A 45 -10.82 -5.66 -2.11
N LEU A 46 -10.13 -5.27 -3.18
CA LEU A 46 -8.83 -5.86 -3.55
C LEU A 46 -7.74 -5.58 -2.51
N ILE A 47 -7.64 -4.35 -2.02
CA ILE A 47 -6.67 -3.98 -0.96
C ILE A 47 -7.00 -4.74 0.33
N SER A 48 -8.27 -4.78 0.73
CA SER A 48 -8.69 -5.49 1.94
C SER A 48 -8.38 -6.98 1.84
N GLY A 49 -8.65 -7.60 0.69
CA GLY A 49 -8.29 -8.99 0.42
C GLY A 49 -6.78 -9.22 0.48
N PHE A 50 -5.98 -8.34 -0.13
CA PHE A 50 -4.52 -8.40 -0.05
C PHE A 50 -4.01 -8.28 1.39
N LEU A 51 -4.55 -7.35 2.19
CA LEU A 51 -4.17 -7.19 3.59
C LEU A 51 -4.44 -8.44 4.44
N ILE A 52 -5.54 -9.15 4.17
CA ILE A 52 -5.85 -10.43 4.83
C ILE A 52 -4.79 -11.49 4.48
N PHE A 53 -4.40 -11.58 3.20
CA PHE A 53 -3.35 -12.52 2.78
C PHE A 53 -1.99 -12.18 3.37
N LEU A 54 -1.66 -10.88 3.42
CA LEU A 54 -0.43 -10.38 4.04
C LEU A 54 -0.38 -10.72 5.53
N TRP A 55 -1.49 -10.53 6.26
CA TRP A 55 -1.56 -10.84 7.69
C TRP A 55 -1.39 -12.33 7.99
N ARG A 56 -1.90 -13.20 7.11
CA ARG A 56 -1.84 -14.66 7.29
C ARG A 56 -0.51 -15.27 6.84
N GLU A 57 0.41 -14.49 6.29
CA GLU A 57 1.68 -14.99 5.80
C GLU A 57 2.59 -15.40 6.97
N GLN A 58 3.00 -16.67 6.97
CA GLN A 58 3.99 -17.20 7.90
C GLN A 58 5.20 -17.72 7.12
N PRO A 59 6.43 -17.36 7.51
CA PRO A 59 7.64 -17.87 6.89
C PRO A 59 7.83 -19.35 7.25
N ASN A 60 8.17 -20.18 6.26
CA ASN A 60 8.44 -21.61 6.50
C ASN A 60 9.92 -21.90 6.81
N ASP A 61 10.81 -20.96 6.50
CA ASP A 61 12.26 -21.11 6.60
C ASP A 61 12.90 -19.76 6.97
N GLU A 62 14.10 -19.80 7.55
CA GLU A 62 14.90 -18.62 7.91
C GLU A 62 15.20 -17.74 6.69
N ARG A 63 15.42 -18.37 5.52
CA ARG A 63 15.63 -17.66 4.24
C ARG A 63 14.41 -16.84 3.84
N GLU A 64 13.21 -17.38 4.07
CA GLU A 64 11.97 -16.67 3.78
C GLU A 64 11.73 -15.53 4.77
N LEU A 65 12.03 -15.76 6.05
CA LEU A 65 11.95 -14.73 7.09
C LEU A 65 12.83 -13.52 6.75
N GLN A 66 14.08 -13.76 6.32
CA GLN A 66 14.99 -12.70 5.92
C GLN A 66 14.48 -11.93 4.69
N ASN A 67 13.99 -12.65 3.67
CA ASN A 67 13.41 -12.03 2.47
C ASN A 67 12.16 -11.20 2.79
N GLN A 68 11.26 -11.70 3.64
CA GLN A 68 10.07 -10.96 4.09
C GLN A 68 10.46 -9.70 4.88
N ALA A 69 11.48 -9.79 5.75
CA ALA A 69 11.98 -8.65 6.50
C ALA A 69 12.59 -7.57 5.58
N LEU A 70 13.37 -7.98 4.57
CA LEU A 70 13.90 -7.06 3.56
C LEU A 70 12.77 -6.43 2.73
N ALA A 71 11.82 -7.24 2.25
CA ALA A 71 10.67 -6.76 1.48
C ALA A 71 9.85 -5.73 2.28
N SER A 72 9.60 -5.99 3.56
CA SER A 72 8.86 -5.09 4.46
C SER A 72 9.59 -3.75 4.66
N ARG A 73 10.93 -3.79 4.80
CA ARG A 73 11.76 -2.57 4.90
C ARG A 73 11.70 -1.75 3.62
N TRP A 74 11.81 -2.39 2.45
CA TRP A 74 11.70 -1.70 1.17
C TRP A 74 10.31 -1.13 0.94
N ALA A 75 9.24 -1.87 1.27
CA ALA A 75 7.87 -1.38 1.19
C ALA A 75 7.65 -0.14 2.07
N TYR A 76 8.17 -0.16 3.31
CA TYR A 76 8.11 1.00 4.20
C TYR A 76 8.84 2.22 3.63
N LEU A 77 10.06 2.03 3.09
CA LEU A 77 10.86 3.09 2.50
C LEU A 77 10.18 3.70 1.27
N VAL A 78 9.75 2.86 0.32
CA VAL A 78 9.07 3.30 -0.89
C VAL A 78 7.76 4.00 -0.55
N GLY A 79 6.95 3.44 0.36
CA GLY A 79 5.70 4.06 0.81
C GLY A 79 5.92 5.43 1.45
N SER A 80 6.94 5.56 2.32
CA SER A 80 7.30 6.83 2.95
C SER A 80 7.76 7.87 1.92
N VAL A 81 8.60 7.48 0.96
CA VAL A 81 9.07 8.38 -0.11
C VAL A 81 7.90 8.84 -0.99
N VAL A 82 7.00 7.94 -1.38
CA VAL A 82 5.81 8.30 -2.18
C VAL A 82 4.93 9.29 -1.43
N LEU A 83 4.66 9.06 -0.14
CA LEU A 83 3.86 9.98 0.67
C LEU A 83 4.55 11.34 0.87
N ILE A 84 5.87 11.37 1.03
CA ILE A 84 6.63 12.64 1.11
C ILE A 84 6.54 13.40 -0.21
N LEU A 85 6.71 12.72 -1.35
CA LEU A 85 6.57 13.36 -2.67
C LEU A 85 5.15 13.90 -2.88
N ALA A 86 4.13 13.15 -2.47
CA ALA A 86 2.73 13.58 -2.54
C ALA A 86 2.49 14.81 -1.64
N LEU A 87 3.03 14.82 -0.42
CA LEU A 87 2.95 15.94 0.51
C LEU A 87 3.57 17.21 -0.09
N VAL A 88 4.78 17.10 -0.65
CA VAL A 88 5.48 18.21 -1.30
C VAL A 88 4.66 18.73 -2.49
N TYR A 89 4.20 17.84 -3.36
CA TYR A 89 3.42 18.22 -4.53
C TYR A 89 2.10 18.92 -4.18
N GLN A 90 1.35 18.41 -3.20
CA GLN A 90 0.09 19.02 -2.76
C GLN A 90 0.31 20.34 -2.02
N SER A 91 1.38 20.44 -1.23
CA SER A 91 1.77 21.67 -0.54
C SER A 91 2.06 22.81 -1.54
N LEU A 92 2.80 22.52 -2.62
CA LEU A 92 3.05 23.48 -3.70
C LEU A 92 1.76 23.93 -4.39
N LYS A 93 0.75 23.06 -4.47
CA LYS A 93 -0.58 23.37 -5.03
C LYS A 93 -1.56 24.01 -4.04
N HIS A 94 -1.15 24.27 -2.79
CA HIS A 94 -1.99 24.82 -1.72
C HIS A 94 -3.28 24.00 -1.47
N GLY A 95 -3.25 22.71 -1.82
CA GLY A 95 -4.38 21.77 -1.72
C GLY A 95 -3.98 20.57 -0.88
N LEU A 96 -3.43 20.82 0.31
CA LEU A 96 -2.90 19.78 1.19
C LEU A 96 -4.05 18.97 1.80
N ASP A 97 -4.12 17.69 1.45
CA ASP A 97 -5.01 16.73 2.09
C ASP A 97 -4.40 16.29 3.44
N PRO A 98 -5.07 16.55 4.58
CA PRO A 98 -4.60 16.14 5.90
C PRO A 98 -4.37 14.63 6.02
N ALA A 99 -4.98 13.80 5.18
CA ALA A 99 -4.78 12.35 5.21
C ALA A 99 -3.32 11.94 4.96
N ILE A 100 -2.56 12.68 4.14
CA ILE A 100 -1.16 12.36 3.83
C ILE A 100 -0.24 12.50 5.05
N PRO A 101 -0.16 13.65 5.74
CA PRO A 101 0.68 13.77 6.92
C PRO A 101 0.22 12.86 8.06
N ILE A 102 -1.10 12.63 8.21
CA ILE A 102 -1.63 11.68 9.19
C ILE A 102 -1.13 10.26 8.89
N ALA A 103 -1.18 9.82 7.63
CA ALA A 103 -0.68 8.50 7.23
C ALA A 103 0.83 8.34 7.49
N LEU A 104 1.64 9.36 7.19
CA LEU A 104 3.08 9.37 7.48
C LEU A 104 3.35 9.23 8.98
N ILE A 105 2.69 10.03 9.81
CA ILE A 105 2.85 9.98 11.27
C ILE A 105 2.42 8.62 11.80
N ALA A 106 1.28 8.09 11.35
CA ALA A 106 0.78 6.78 11.77
C ALA A 106 1.79 5.66 11.43
N MET A 107 2.32 5.63 10.19
CA MET A 107 3.33 4.64 9.79
C MET A 107 4.59 4.69 10.66
N ILE A 108 5.12 5.91 10.91
CA ILE A 108 6.32 6.11 11.72
C ILE A 108 6.07 5.71 13.17
N ALA A 109 4.95 6.16 13.76
CA ALA A 109 4.58 5.85 15.13
C ALA A 109 4.42 4.33 15.33
N THR A 110 3.69 3.65 14.44
CA THR A 110 3.55 2.19 14.50
C THR A 110 4.90 1.49 14.43
N LYS A 111 5.79 1.89 13.52
CA LYS A 111 7.13 1.30 13.43
C LYS A 111 7.92 1.45 14.73
N ILE A 112 7.93 2.65 15.32
CA ILE A 112 8.64 2.91 16.58
C ILE A 112 8.06 2.06 17.70
N ILE A 113 6.75 2.07 17.90
CA ILE A 113 6.08 1.34 18.98
C ILE A 113 6.36 -0.16 18.90
N VAL A 114 6.20 -0.76 17.71
CA VAL A 114 6.39 -2.20 17.51
C VAL A 114 7.87 -2.57 17.68
N GLN A 115 8.79 -1.73 17.21
CA GLN A 115 10.22 -1.95 17.37
C GLN A 115 10.63 -1.86 18.85
N SER A 116 10.17 -0.85 19.57
CA SER A 116 10.46 -0.68 21.00
C SER A 116 9.93 -1.82 21.85
N TYR A 117 8.75 -2.39 21.52
CA TYR A 117 8.23 -3.56 22.23
C TYR A 117 9.12 -4.80 22.05
N LYS A 118 9.67 -4.97 20.84
CA LYS A 118 10.54 -6.10 20.52
C LYS A 118 11.93 -5.96 21.15
N ASP A 119 12.45 -4.75 21.30
CA ASP A 119 13.75 -4.49 21.93
C ASP A 119 13.70 -4.63 23.47
N ASN A 120 12.51 -4.52 24.07
CA ASN A 120 12.29 -4.66 25.51
C ASN A 120 12.01 -6.11 25.99
N GLN A 121 11.99 -7.09 25.09
CA GLN A 121 11.89 -8.52 25.39
C GLN A 121 13.20 -9.24 25.13
#